data_AF-A0A2G9ZRV0-F1
#
_entry.id   AF-A0A2G9ZRV0-F1
#
_cell.length_a   1.000
_cell.length_b   1.000
_cell.length_c   1.000
_cell.angle_alpha   90.00
_cell.angle_beta   90.00
_cell.angle_gamma   90.00
#
_symmetry.space_group_name_H-M   'P 1'
#
loop_
_entity.id
_entity.type
_entity.pdbx_description
1 polymer ?
#
loop_
_entity_poly.entity_id
_entity_poly.type
_entity_poly.pdbx_seq_one_letter_code
_entity_poly.pdbx_strand_id
1 'polypeptide(L)' 'MAYTPELSMQSSRTLRRISWALGVPMTKAIEYIFEHLPKYLDSQKVCKACRDPSRCSTCAFNYPNKGGDGSV' A
#
# COMPACT_ATOMS: atom_id res chain seq x y z
N MET A 1 -17.48 2.51 -1.02
CA MET A 1 -17.06 3.91 -1.22
C MET A 1 -15.58 3.99 -0.86
N ALA A 2 -14.72 4.49 -1.74
CA ALA A 2 -13.33 4.79 -1.36
C ALA A 2 -13.35 6.14 -0.65
N TYR A 3 -13.13 6.15 0.66
CA TYR A 3 -12.97 7.40 1.41
C TYR A 3 -11.67 8.07 0.94
N THR A 4 -11.72 9.35 0.57
CA THR A 4 -10.50 10.12 0.35
C THR A 4 -9.81 10.28 1.70
N PRO A 5 -8.64 9.66 1.94
CA PRO A 5 -7.97 9.82 3.21
C PRO A 5 -7.52 11.27 3.36
N GLU A 6 -7.89 11.91 4.47
CA GLU A 6 -7.31 13.19 4.84
C GLU A 6 -5.86 12.97 5.23
N LEU A 7 -4.95 13.58 4.47
CA LEU A 7 -3.52 13.50 4.73
C LEU A 7 -3.08 14.69 5.58
N SER A 8 -2.22 14.43 6.56
CA SER A 8 -1.52 15.50 7.26
C SER A 8 -0.74 16.38 6.29
N MET A 9 -0.43 17.62 6.69
CA MET A 9 0.41 18.51 5.89
C MET A 9 1.77 17.88 5.55
N GLN A 10 2.36 17.14 6.49
CA GLN A 10 3.63 16.45 6.29
C GLN A 10 3.50 15.32 5.26
N SER A 11 2.51 14.45 5.42
CA SER A 11 2.25 13.35 4.48
C SER A 11 1.96 13.87 3.07
N SER A 12 1.22 14.99 2.97
CA SER A 12 0.91 15.65 1.70
C SER A 12 2.16 16.19 1.00
N ARG A 13 3.09 16.80 1.76
CA ARG A 13 4.39 17.26 1.21
C ARG A 13 5.22 16.09 0.70
N THR A 14 5.29 15.00 1.44
CA THR A 14 6.02 13.79 1.01
C THR A 14 5.41 13.21 -0.26
N LEU A 15 4.09 13.01 -0.30
CA LEU A 15 3.39 12.47 -1.47
C LEU A 15 3.59 13.36 -2.71
N ARG A 16 3.59 14.69 -2.56
CA ARG A 16 3.85 15.63 -3.66
C ARG A 16 5.26 15.50 -4.23
N ARG A 17 6.27 15.29 -3.36
CA ARG A 17 7.65 15.08 -3.81
C ARG A 17 7.79 13.77 -4.58
N ILE A 18 7.13 12.71 -4.12
CA ILE A 18 7.08 11.42 -4.83
C ILE A 18 6.38 11.60 -6.18
N SER A 19 5.25 12.31 -6.21
CA SER A 19 4.50 12.52 -7.44
C SER A 19 5.31 13.29 -8.49
N TRP A 20 6.07 14.31 -8.08
CA TRP A 20 7.01 15.01 -8.97
C TRP A 20 8.14 14.11 -9.47
N ALA A 21 8.74 13.30 -8.58
CA ALA A 21 9.82 12.39 -8.97
C ALA A 21 9.36 11.33 -9.98
N LEU A 22 8.11 10.87 -9.87
CA LEU A 22 7.51 9.89 -10.77
C LEU A 22 6.82 10.50 -12.00
N GLY A 23 6.67 11.84 -12.06
CA GLY A 23 5.98 12.52 -13.16
C GLY A 23 4.48 12.23 -13.24
N VAL A 24 3.82 11.92 -12.11
CA VAL A 24 2.39 11.55 -12.07
C VAL A 24 1.59 12.43 -11.08
N PRO A 25 0.25 12.50 -11.20
CA PRO A 25 -0.60 13.15 -10.20
C PRO A 25 -0.49 12.47 -8.83
N MET A 26 -0.68 13.22 -7.74
CA MET A 26 -0.62 12.69 -6.37
C MET A 26 -1.58 11.51 -6.12
N THR A 27 -2.74 11.50 -6.78
CA THR A 27 -3.73 10.41 -6.71
C THR A 27 -3.19 9.10 -7.30
N LYS A 28 -2.36 9.16 -8.34
CA LYS A 28 -1.69 7.99 -8.91
C LYS A 28 -0.47 7.59 -8.10
N ALA A 29 0.28 8.57 -7.59
CA ALA A 29 1.40 8.29 -6.71
C ALA A 29 0.97 7.50 -5.45
N ILE A 30 -0.16 7.85 -4.83
CA ILE A 30 -0.64 7.13 -3.64
C ILE A 30 -1.11 5.71 -3.96
N GLU A 31 -1.76 5.49 -5.12
CA GLU A 31 -2.11 4.14 -5.61
C GLU A 31 -0.85 3.28 -5.76
N TYR A 32 0.20 3.81 -6.43
CA TYR A 32 1.46 3.09 -6.58
C TYR A 32 2.12 2.74 -5.26
N ILE A 33 2.06 3.64 -4.26
CA ILE A 33 2.57 3.34 -2.91
C ILE A 33 1.82 2.14 -2.33
N PHE A 34 0.48 2.13 -2.39
CA PHE A 34 -0.31 1.02 -1.89
C PHE A 34 -0.06 -0.30 -2.63
N GLU A 35 0.20 -0.26 -3.93
CA GLU A 35 0.59 -1.44 -4.72
C GLU A 35 1.97 -1.98 -4.32
N HIS A 36 2.87 -1.13 -3.84
CA HIS A 36 4.23 -1.51 -3.44
C HIS A 36 4.34 -1.96 -1.98
N LEU A 37 3.50 -1.45 -1.08
CA LEU A 37 3.53 -1.79 0.36
C LEU A 37 3.47 -3.30 0.66
N PRO A 38 2.72 -4.15 -0.06
CA PRO A 38 2.74 -5.60 0.16
C PRO A 38 4.11 -6.26 0.03
N LYS A 39 5.07 -5.63 -0.67
CA LYS A 39 6.45 -6.13 -0.79
C LYS A 39 7.28 -5.90 0.46
N TYR A 40 6.87 -4.98 1.34
CA TYR A 40 7.66 -4.51 2.48
C TYR A 40 6.98 -4.75 3.84
N LEU A 41 5.67 -5.03 3.86
CA LEU A 41 4.92 -5.26 5.09
C LEU A 41 4.67 -6.76 5.30
N ASP A 42 4.65 -7.18 6.57
CA ASP A 42 4.29 -8.53 6.98
C ASP A 42 2.82 -8.82 6.65
N SER A 43 2.61 -9.60 5.58
CA SER A 43 1.29 -10.01 5.11
C SER A 43 0.50 -10.78 6.16
N GLN A 44 1.14 -11.62 6.99
CA GLN A 44 0.46 -12.37 8.05
C GLN A 44 -0.08 -11.43 9.11
N LYS A 45 0.70 -10.43 9.51
CA LYS A 45 0.27 -9.42 10.49
C LYS A 45 -0.91 -8.59 9.95
N VAL A 46 -0.86 -8.17 8.68
CA VAL A 46 -1.95 -7.42 8.04
C VAL A 46 -3.21 -8.27 7.94
N CYS A 47 -3.10 -9.52 7.47
CA CYS A 47 -4.24 -10.42 7.33
C CYS A 47 -4.90 -10.77 8.68
N LYS A 48 -4.12 -10.98 9.75
CA LYS A 48 -4.65 -11.23 11.11
C LYS A 48 -5.44 -10.04 11.66
N ALA A 49 -5.07 -8.81 11.29
CA ALA A 49 -5.76 -7.60 11.71
C ALA A 49 -6.97 -7.24 10.82
N CYS A 50 -7.17 -7.96 9.71
CA CYS A 50 -8.26 -7.69 8.77
C CYS A 50 -9.63 -7.91 9.43
N ARG A 51 -10.53 -6.93 9.28
CA ARG A 51 -11.88 -6.96 9.85
C ARG A 51 -12.97 -7.24 8.82
N ASP A 52 -12.62 -7.39 7.54
CA ASP A 52 -13.55 -7.68 6.45
C ASP A 52 -12.98 -8.80 5.55
N PRO A 53 -13.22 -10.08 5.91
CA PRO A 53 -12.72 -11.22 5.14
C PRO A 53 -13.35 -11.35 3.75
N SER A 54 -14.50 -10.71 3.50
CA SER A 54 -15.24 -10.86 2.23
C SER A 54 -14.46 -10.35 1.02
N ARG A 55 -13.44 -9.50 1.24
CA ARG A 55 -12.58 -8.90 0.21
C ARG A 55 -11.17 -9.48 0.18
N CYS A 56 -10.87 -10.49 1.00
CA CYS A 56 -9.53 -11.05 1.04
C CYS A 56 -9.11 -11.73 -0.27
N SER A 57 -10.06 -12.23 -1.08
CA SER A 57 -9.76 -12.87 -2.38
C SER A 57 -9.10 -11.93 -3.39
N THR A 58 -9.31 -10.62 -3.27
CA THR A 58 -8.73 -9.59 -4.14
C THR A 58 -7.73 -8.69 -3.40
N CYS A 59 -7.35 -9.04 -2.18
CA CYS A 59 -6.44 -8.26 -1.35
C CYS A 59 -4.98 -8.46 -1.77
N ALA A 60 -4.24 -7.36 -1.92
CA ALA A 60 -2.83 -7.39 -2.30
C ALA A 60 -1.90 -8.03 -1.24
N PHE A 61 -2.40 -8.36 -0.04
CA PHE A 61 -1.66 -9.09 0.98
C PHE A 61 -1.96 -10.60 0.98
N ASN A 62 -2.97 -11.04 0.23
CA ASN A 62 -3.43 -12.42 0.19
C ASN A 62 -2.92 -13.13 -1.08
N TYR A 63 -1.61 -13.08 -1.32
CA TYR A 63 -0.98 -13.91 -2.36
C TYR A 63 -0.52 -15.23 -1.76
N PRO A 64 -0.62 -16.36 -2.49
CA PRO A 64 -0.04 -17.62 -2.05
C PRO A 64 1.46 -17.42 -1.90
N ASN A 65 1.93 -17.58 -0.67
CA ASN A 65 3.30 -17.45 -0.22
C ASN A 65 4.27 -18.15 -1.18
N LYS A 66 4.88 -17.41 -2.14
CA LYS A 66 6.14 -17.85 -2.72
C LYS A 66 7.21 -17.44 -1.71
N GLY A 67 7.57 -18.40 -0.87
CA GLY A 67 8.48 -18.19 0.25
C GLY A 67 9.79 -17.52 -0.15
N GLY A 68 10.30 -16.70 0.78
CA GLY A 68 11.70 -16.36 1.02
C GLY A 68 12.57 -15.94 -0.16
N ASP A 69 13.08 -14.72 -0.15
CA ASP A 69 14.50 -14.45 0.05
C ASP A 69 14.76 -12.94 0.02
N GLY A 70 15.58 -12.44 0.95
CA GLY A 70 15.86 -11.01 1.06
C GLY A 70 16.56 -10.61 2.35
N SER A 71 17.55 -11.41 2.78
CA SER A 71 18.59 -10.94 3.69
C SER A 71 19.50 -9.96 2.95
N VAL A 72 19.62 -8.73 3.47
CA VAL A 72 20.87 -7.94 3.49
C VAL A 72 20.95 -7.26 4.85
#